data_AF-A0A9P8N930-F1
#
_entry.id   AF-A0A9P8N930-F1
#
_cell.length_a   1.000
_cell.length_b   1.000
_cell.length_c   1.000
_cell.angle_alpha   90.00
_cell.angle_beta   90.00
_cell.angle_gamma   90.00
#
_symmetry.space_group_name_H-M   'P 1'
#
loop_
_entity.id
_entity.type
_entity.pdbx_description
1 polymer ?
#
loop_
_entity_poly.entity_id
_entity_poly.type
_entity_poly.pdbx_seq_one_letter_code
_entity_poly.pdbx_strand_id
1 'polypeptide(L)'
;MWKRFPEVISFDNTYNTNRFKLPLFQATGQTCLKSVYNAAFGLIDNERREGFQFLAEGIRQLVERHGIQLPNVVITDFDQQMKAALEDQFPDAQQQLCIFHINSNVLLNAKRKWKHAKEDSDGSSNNEQSQATLTSRDKEAVLAAGRQDEPLSRSNVSATVPHNYRGVLEMWKLVAFAETKADYEKAWVRLCDEFDDQEAILIYLYNTYLPLSAQWSQCFIKKHRNFGIRVTSGTEASNNNVKSYLLNGMSHLFGLIEAIEGMLGDQEQDFIDNCAQDEVLTTRTYSSPGSEYLGELRMTASQQGLNLIAREHRYALKAIPSRSRPWPEPIGDCGENCSVSWQLGIPCRHTIYCKLEAGEFLRRWDVHPRWHLREPSSRDPYRRILDPKIATSLRGRPKNTVQPVPTKDGHPQDGQDDRRSGYWAQKSAERTEATVGVGAHK
;
A
#
# COMPACT_ATOMS: atom_id res chain seq x y z
N MET A 1 -13.24 5.12 -10.89
CA MET A 1 -11.80 4.75 -10.71
C MET A 1 -11.21 3.69 -11.68
N TRP A 2 -11.69 2.43 -11.73
CA TRP A 2 -11.07 1.26 -12.42
C TRP A 2 -10.34 1.52 -13.77
N LYS A 3 -10.95 2.25 -14.71
CA LYS A 3 -10.35 2.60 -16.02
C LYS A 3 -8.94 3.20 -15.99
N ARG A 4 -8.53 3.84 -14.88
CA ARG A 4 -7.20 4.46 -14.70
C ARG A 4 -6.15 3.50 -14.12
N PHE A 5 -6.59 2.39 -13.53
CA PHE A 5 -5.75 1.44 -12.80
C PHE A 5 -6.02 -0.04 -13.16
N PRO A 6 -6.30 -0.40 -14.44
CA PRO A 6 -6.81 -1.72 -14.81
C PRO A 6 -5.80 -2.87 -14.69
N GLU A 7 -4.50 -2.56 -14.59
CA GLU A 7 -3.41 -3.52 -14.83
C GLU A 7 -3.34 -4.64 -13.79
N VAL A 8 -3.86 -4.39 -12.58
CA VAL A 8 -3.89 -5.35 -11.47
C VAL A 8 -5.27 -5.32 -10.83
N ILE A 9 -5.98 -6.45 -10.89
CA ILE A 9 -7.25 -6.67 -10.22
C ILE A 9 -7.06 -7.75 -9.14
N SER A 10 -7.78 -7.62 -8.03
CA SER A 10 -7.80 -8.53 -6.90
C SER A 10 -9.21 -9.07 -6.68
N PHE A 11 -9.32 -10.32 -6.26
CA PHE A 11 -10.58 -11.01 -6.01
C PHE A 11 -10.58 -11.61 -4.61
N ASP A 12 -11.61 -11.29 -3.83
CA ASP A 12 -11.72 -11.64 -2.41
C ASP A 12 -13.19 -11.89 -2.02
N ASN A 13 -13.44 -12.75 -1.03
CA ASN A 13 -14.78 -13.13 -0.59
C ASN A 13 -15.08 -12.64 0.84
N THR A 14 -16.10 -11.79 0.97
CA THR A 14 -16.47 -11.17 2.24
C THR A 14 -17.77 -11.76 2.80
N TYR A 15 -17.64 -12.64 3.80
CA TYR A 15 -18.77 -13.19 4.56
C TYR A 15 -19.39 -12.17 5.54
N ASN A 16 -20.59 -12.48 6.04
CA ASN A 16 -21.34 -11.71 7.05
C ASN A 16 -21.69 -10.27 6.61
N THR A 17 -22.20 -10.13 5.39
CA THR A 17 -22.64 -8.87 4.78
C THR A 17 -24.16 -8.76 4.62
N ASN A 18 -24.88 -9.88 4.68
CA ASN A 18 -26.31 -9.96 4.45
C ASN A 18 -26.97 -11.11 5.24
N ARG A 19 -28.26 -10.95 5.56
CA ARG A 19 -29.07 -11.92 6.31
C ARG A 19 -29.25 -13.29 5.65
N PHE A 20 -28.98 -13.38 4.35
CA PHE A 20 -29.10 -14.61 3.57
C PHE A 20 -27.80 -15.45 3.61
N LYS A 21 -26.73 -14.93 4.22
CA LYS A 21 -25.39 -15.54 4.33
C LYS A 21 -24.69 -15.82 3.00
N LEU A 22 -25.15 -15.20 1.91
CA LEU A 22 -24.50 -15.24 0.60
C LEU A 22 -23.10 -14.62 0.70
N PRO A 23 -22.01 -15.28 0.27
CA PRO A 23 -20.71 -14.63 0.12
C PRO A 23 -20.80 -13.41 -0.80
N LEU A 24 -20.26 -12.28 -0.35
CA LEU A 24 -20.08 -11.09 -1.19
C LEU A 24 -18.69 -11.15 -1.83
N PHE A 25 -18.64 -11.50 -3.10
CA PHE A 25 -17.44 -11.39 -3.92
C PHE A 25 -17.14 -9.92 -4.21
N GLN A 26 -15.87 -9.54 -4.06
CA GLN A 26 -15.38 -8.20 -4.34
C GLN A 26 -14.22 -8.27 -5.34
N ALA A 27 -14.40 -7.62 -6.49
CA ALA A 27 -13.30 -7.29 -7.38
C ALA A 27 -12.75 -5.92 -6.98
N THR A 28 -11.46 -5.82 -6.67
CA THR A 28 -10.82 -4.60 -6.17
C THR A 28 -9.51 -4.31 -6.90
N GLY A 29 -8.99 -3.09 -6.81
CA GLY A 29 -7.67 -2.73 -7.32
C GLY A 29 -7.01 -1.67 -6.45
N GLN A 30 -5.78 -1.27 -6.78
CA GLN A 30 -5.06 -0.21 -6.06
C GLN A 30 -4.74 0.99 -6.95
N THR A 31 -4.80 2.19 -6.38
CA THR A 31 -4.54 3.46 -7.06
C THR A 31 -3.05 3.83 -7.08
N CYS A 32 -2.72 4.97 -7.73
CA CYS A 32 -1.42 5.63 -7.63
C CYS A 32 -1.02 6.09 -6.22
N LEU A 33 -1.97 6.10 -5.27
CA LEU A 33 -1.74 6.45 -3.86
C LEU A 33 -1.65 5.20 -2.96
N LYS A 34 -1.71 3.99 -3.54
CA LYS A 34 -1.87 2.69 -2.85
C LYS A 34 -3.19 2.54 -2.06
N SER A 35 -4.14 3.45 -2.21
CA SER A 35 -5.51 3.23 -1.72
C SER A 35 -6.19 2.12 -2.53
N VAL A 36 -7.00 1.31 -1.86
CA VAL A 36 -7.84 0.28 -2.49
C VAL A 36 -9.10 0.94 -3.05
N TYR A 37 -9.56 0.49 -4.22
CA TYR A 37 -10.88 0.82 -4.76
C TYR A 37 -11.64 -0.46 -5.08
N ASN A 38 -12.96 -0.43 -4.90
CA ASN A 38 -13.83 -1.50 -5.40
C ASN A 38 -14.14 -1.27 -6.89
N ALA A 39 -13.97 -2.31 -7.69
CA ALA A 39 -14.19 -2.31 -9.14
C ALA A 39 -15.60 -2.81 -9.49
N ALA A 40 -16.03 -3.89 -8.82
CA ALA A 40 -17.34 -4.51 -8.96
C ALA A 40 -17.63 -5.45 -7.78
N PHE A 41 -18.89 -5.85 -7.64
CA PHE A 41 -19.40 -6.72 -6.59
C PHE A 41 -20.24 -7.85 -7.20
N GLY A 42 -20.32 -8.97 -6.50
CA GLY A 42 -21.26 -10.05 -6.85
C GLY A 42 -21.68 -10.87 -5.64
N LEU A 43 -22.85 -11.49 -5.75
CA LEU A 43 -23.40 -12.39 -4.74
C LEU A 43 -23.56 -13.78 -5.34
N ILE A 44 -23.08 -14.79 -4.61
CA ILE A 44 -23.21 -16.21 -4.94
C ILE A 44 -23.90 -16.93 -3.78
N ASP A 45 -24.54 -18.07 -4.04
CA ASP A 45 -25.17 -18.89 -3.01
C ASP A 45 -24.20 -19.90 -2.38
N ASN A 46 -23.12 -20.23 -3.08
CA ASN A 46 -22.09 -21.17 -2.66
C ASN A 46 -20.73 -20.83 -3.27
N GLU A 47 -19.65 -21.30 -2.64
CA GLU A 47 -18.26 -21.14 -3.12
C GLU A 47 -17.87 -22.36 -3.96
N ARG A 48 -18.45 -22.47 -5.16
CA ARG A 48 -18.09 -23.47 -6.18
C ARG A 48 -17.56 -22.84 -7.45
N ARG A 49 -16.87 -23.63 -8.28
CA ARG A 49 -16.31 -23.20 -9.57
C ARG A 49 -17.34 -22.49 -10.45
N GLU A 50 -18.58 -22.97 -10.52
CA GLU A 50 -19.63 -22.39 -11.38
C GLU A 50 -20.01 -20.97 -10.92
N GLY A 51 -20.08 -20.75 -9.60
CA GLY A 51 -20.31 -19.43 -9.02
C GLY A 51 -19.16 -18.46 -9.30
N PHE A 52 -17.92 -18.93 -9.14
CA PHE A 52 -16.73 -18.14 -9.47
C PHE A 52 -16.56 -17.87 -10.97
N GLN A 53 -16.95 -18.81 -11.84
CA GLN A 53 -16.98 -18.61 -13.29
C GLN A 53 -18.02 -17.56 -13.69
N PHE A 54 -19.23 -17.61 -13.13
CA PHE A 54 -20.26 -16.58 -13.34
C PHE A 54 -19.77 -15.19 -12.92
N LEU A 55 -19.09 -15.09 -11.79
CA LEU A 55 -18.50 -13.84 -11.30
C LEU A 55 -17.38 -13.34 -12.23
N ALA A 56 -16.41 -14.19 -12.59
CA ALA A 56 -15.28 -13.83 -13.44
C ALA A 56 -15.74 -13.42 -14.87
N GLU A 57 -16.70 -14.14 -15.43
CA GLU A 57 -17.42 -13.78 -16.67
C GLU A 57 -18.08 -12.40 -16.54
N GLY A 58 -18.80 -12.12 -15.44
CA GLY A 58 -19.40 -10.81 -15.18
C GLY A 58 -18.37 -9.68 -15.11
N ILE A 59 -17.20 -9.91 -14.49
CA ILE A 59 -16.08 -8.95 -14.46
C ILE A 59 -15.54 -8.70 -15.87
N ARG A 60 -15.36 -9.75 -16.68
CA ARG A 60 -14.93 -9.65 -18.07
C ARG A 60 -15.93 -8.87 -18.92
N GLN A 61 -17.23 -9.16 -18.80
CA GLN A 61 -18.28 -8.40 -19.50
C GLN A 61 -18.29 -6.92 -19.09
N LEU A 62 -17.95 -6.56 -17.86
CA LEU A 62 -17.77 -5.17 -17.44
C LEU A 62 -16.51 -4.54 -18.06
N VAL A 63 -15.40 -5.28 -18.16
CA VAL A 63 -14.19 -4.83 -18.88
C VAL A 63 -14.51 -4.51 -20.33
N GLU A 64 -15.15 -5.44 -21.04
CA GLU A 64 -15.53 -5.30 -22.45
C GLU A 64 -16.56 -4.17 -22.64
N ARG A 65 -17.68 -4.18 -21.91
CA ARG A 65 -18.77 -3.17 -22.00
C ARG A 65 -18.29 -1.74 -21.77
N HIS A 66 -17.34 -1.55 -20.86
CA HIS A 66 -16.84 -0.21 -20.54
C HIS A 66 -15.54 0.15 -21.27
N GLY A 67 -14.97 -0.72 -22.10
CA GLY A 67 -13.70 -0.46 -22.79
C GLY A 67 -12.54 -0.27 -21.81
N ILE A 68 -12.48 -1.12 -20.79
CA ILE A 68 -11.36 -1.19 -19.84
C ILE A 68 -10.27 -2.08 -20.48
N GLN A 69 -9.00 -1.88 -20.12
CA GLN A 69 -7.95 -2.84 -20.49
C GLN A 69 -8.08 -4.10 -19.64
N LEU A 70 -7.75 -5.26 -20.20
CA LEU A 70 -7.61 -6.49 -19.43
C LEU A 70 -6.45 -6.37 -18.42
N PRO A 71 -6.56 -6.99 -17.24
CA PRO A 71 -5.48 -6.97 -16.25
C PRO A 71 -4.25 -7.73 -16.75
N ASN A 72 -3.06 -7.27 -16.39
CA ASN A 72 -1.83 -8.04 -16.59
C ASN A 72 -1.62 -9.07 -15.47
N VAL A 73 -2.24 -8.83 -14.31
CA VAL A 73 -2.16 -9.67 -13.11
C VAL A 73 -3.53 -9.76 -12.44
N VAL A 74 -3.96 -10.97 -12.12
CA VAL A 74 -5.09 -11.24 -11.23
C VAL A 74 -4.55 -11.73 -9.88
N ILE A 75 -5.00 -11.16 -8.77
CA ILE A 75 -4.60 -11.59 -7.42
C ILE A 75 -5.81 -12.23 -6.73
N THR A 76 -5.61 -13.40 -6.13
CA THR A 76 -6.64 -14.10 -5.36
C THR A 76 -6.06 -14.68 -4.07
N ASP A 77 -6.85 -15.37 -3.27
CA ASP A 77 -6.42 -16.03 -2.04
C ASP A 77 -5.76 -17.39 -2.36
N PHE A 78 -6.14 -18.50 -1.72
CA PHE A 78 -5.68 -19.84 -2.10
C PHE A 78 -6.82 -20.81 -2.45
N ASP A 79 -8.00 -20.31 -2.83
CA ASP A 79 -9.07 -21.17 -3.34
C ASP A 79 -8.74 -21.72 -4.75
N GLN A 80 -8.83 -23.04 -4.91
CA GLN A 80 -8.48 -23.72 -6.16
C GLN A 80 -9.54 -23.54 -7.27
N GLN A 81 -10.81 -23.35 -6.90
CA GLN A 81 -11.92 -23.20 -7.83
C GLN A 81 -11.97 -21.78 -8.40
N MET A 82 -11.73 -20.78 -7.56
CA MET A 82 -11.56 -19.37 -7.93
C MET A 82 -10.42 -19.24 -8.94
N LYS A 83 -9.27 -19.86 -8.67
CA LYS A 83 -8.14 -19.89 -9.60
C LYS A 83 -8.49 -20.52 -10.94
N ALA A 84 -9.16 -21.68 -10.95
CA ALA A 84 -9.59 -22.30 -12.21
C ALA A 84 -10.56 -21.41 -13.00
N ALA A 85 -11.54 -20.79 -12.32
CA ALA A 85 -12.48 -19.85 -12.94
C ALA A 85 -11.80 -18.59 -13.52
N LEU A 86 -10.74 -18.09 -12.87
CA LEU A 86 -9.94 -16.96 -13.35
C LEU A 86 -8.98 -17.36 -14.48
N GLU A 87 -8.53 -18.61 -14.53
CA GLU A 87 -7.71 -19.15 -15.62
C GLU A 87 -8.53 -19.30 -16.91
N ASP A 88 -9.79 -19.75 -16.80
CA ASP A 88 -10.74 -19.81 -17.91
C ASP A 88 -11.03 -18.41 -18.52
N GLN A 89 -11.03 -17.36 -17.69
CA GLN A 89 -11.54 -16.02 -18.05
C GLN A 89 -10.48 -14.95 -18.30
N PHE A 90 -9.30 -15.07 -17.69
CA PHE A 90 -8.17 -14.16 -17.86
C PHE A 90 -6.87 -14.94 -18.15
N PRO A 91 -6.83 -15.78 -19.20
CA PRO A 91 -5.70 -16.69 -19.47
C PRO A 91 -4.36 -15.96 -19.72
N ASP A 92 -4.41 -14.74 -20.28
CA ASP A 92 -3.22 -13.90 -20.49
C ASP A 92 -2.75 -13.16 -19.22
N ALA A 93 -3.56 -13.13 -18.16
CA ALA A 93 -3.25 -12.44 -16.91
C ALA A 93 -2.54 -13.40 -15.94
N GLN A 94 -1.36 -13.02 -15.47
CA GLN A 94 -0.62 -13.89 -14.55
C GLN A 94 -1.30 -13.92 -13.18
N GLN A 95 -1.67 -15.12 -12.72
CA GLN A 95 -2.24 -15.31 -11.40
C GLN A 95 -1.19 -15.12 -10.30
N GLN A 96 -1.52 -14.30 -9.30
CA GLN A 96 -0.76 -14.17 -8.06
C GLN A 96 -1.60 -14.59 -6.85
N LEU A 97 -0.95 -15.22 -5.88
CA LEU A 97 -1.54 -15.59 -4.61
C LEU A 97 -1.25 -14.50 -3.57
N CYS A 98 -2.27 -14.12 -2.80
CA CYS A 98 -2.18 -13.11 -1.76
C CYS A 98 -1.15 -13.49 -0.68
N ILE A 99 -0.05 -12.73 -0.58
CA ILE A 99 1.03 -13.02 0.38
C ILE A 99 0.56 -12.93 1.83
N PHE A 100 -0.48 -12.16 2.12
CA PHE A 100 -1.13 -12.10 3.44
C PHE A 100 -1.85 -13.42 3.77
N HIS A 101 -2.59 -14.00 2.83
CA HIS A 101 -3.26 -15.30 3.01
C HIS A 101 -2.26 -16.47 3.06
N ILE A 102 -1.20 -16.45 2.24
CA ILE A 102 -0.08 -17.41 2.37
C ILE A 102 0.55 -17.31 3.76
N ASN A 103 1.02 -16.12 4.18
CA ASN A 103 1.70 -15.96 5.46
C ASN A 103 0.80 -16.31 6.66
N SER A 104 -0.51 -16.02 6.57
CA SER A 104 -1.51 -16.46 7.56
C SER A 104 -1.56 -17.98 7.65
N ASN A 105 -1.70 -18.67 6.51
CA ASN A 105 -1.83 -20.12 6.45
C ASN A 105 -0.52 -20.86 6.80
N VAL A 106 0.64 -20.26 6.49
CA VAL A 106 1.96 -20.72 6.94
C VAL A 106 2.06 -20.66 8.45
N LEU A 107 1.83 -19.50 9.07
CA LEU A 107 1.91 -19.34 10.52
C LEU A 107 0.89 -20.23 11.25
N LEU A 108 -0.32 -20.35 10.69
CA LEU A 108 -1.40 -21.18 11.23
C LEU A 108 -1.07 -22.67 11.20
N ASN A 109 -0.53 -23.18 10.10
CA ASN A 109 -0.13 -24.59 10.00
C ASN A 109 1.15 -24.89 10.78
N ALA A 110 2.11 -23.96 10.82
CA ALA A 110 3.28 -24.08 11.67
C ALA A 110 2.88 -24.19 13.15
N LYS A 111 1.96 -23.34 13.62
CA LYS A 111 1.40 -23.37 14.98
C LYS A 111 0.61 -24.66 15.28
N ARG A 112 -0.10 -25.21 14.30
CA ARG A 112 -0.90 -26.46 14.41
C ARG A 112 -0.07 -27.74 14.41
N LYS A 113 1.09 -27.72 13.75
CA LYS A 113 1.95 -28.89 13.52
C LYS A 113 3.26 -28.84 14.32
N TRP A 114 3.40 -27.85 15.21
CA TRP A 114 4.60 -27.65 16.00
C TRP A 114 4.84 -28.84 16.93
N LYS A 115 5.92 -29.59 16.71
CA LYS A 115 6.39 -30.61 17.63
C LYS A 115 7.09 -29.91 18.79
N HIS A 116 6.54 -30.05 20.00
CA HIS A 116 7.29 -29.73 21.22
C HIS A 116 8.32 -30.84 21.47
N ALA A 117 9.51 -30.47 21.95
CA ALA A 117 10.46 -31.45 22.47
C ALA A 117 9.80 -32.22 23.62
N LYS A 118 10.02 -33.53 23.69
CA LYS A 118 9.19 -34.46 24.47
C LYS A 118 9.02 -34.06 25.94
N GLU A 119 7.78 -34.16 26.41
CA GLU A 119 7.51 -34.56 27.79
C GLU A 119 7.56 -36.10 27.83
N ASP A 120 8.60 -36.67 28.43
CA ASP A 120 8.68 -38.13 28.67
C ASP A 120 7.86 -38.51 29.90
N SER A 121 6.53 -38.67 29.76
CA SER A 121 5.69 -39.42 30.71
C SER A 121 4.38 -39.94 30.10
N ASP A 122 3.81 -40.95 30.74
CA ASP A 122 2.71 -41.80 30.30
C ASP A 122 1.46 -41.12 29.68
N GLY A 123 1.07 -41.65 28.50
CA GLY A 123 -0.11 -42.52 28.51
C GLY A 123 -1.50 -41.91 28.71
N SER A 124 -1.83 -40.78 28.07
CA SER A 124 -3.24 -40.45 27.80
C SER A 124 -3.47 -39.86 26.41
N SER A 125 -4.35 -40.50 25.64
CA SER A 125 -4.74 -40.09 24.28
C SER A 125 -5.83 -39.00 24.29
N ASN A 126 -5.53 -37.84 24.89
CA ASN A 126 -6.39 -36.67 24.77
C ASN A 126 -6.24 -36.05 23.38
N ASN A 127 -7.17 -36.38 22.48
CA ASN A 127 -7.23 -35.91 21.10
C ASN A 127 -7.72 -34.45 21.00
N GLU A 128 -7.12 -33.55 21.80
CA GLU A 128 -7.41 -32.11 21.76
C GLU A 128 -6.62 -31.43 20.64
N GLN A 129 -6.99 -31.74 19.39
CA GLN A 129 -6.78 -30.84 18.27
C GLN A 129 -7.68 -29.62 18.41
N SER A 130 -7.41 -28.84 19.46
CA SER A 130 -8.01 -27.55 19.75
C SER A 130 -7.93 -26.66 18.51
N GLN A 131 -8.95 -25.82 18.30
CA GLN A 131 -9.02 -24.93 17.13
C GLN A 131 -7.95 -23.84 17.24
N ALA A 132 -6.71 -24.17 16.88
CA ALA A 132 -5.62 -23.23 16.84
C ALA A 132 -5.97 -22.11 15.86
N THR A 133 -6.08 -20.91 16.42
CA THR A 133 -6.39 -19.64 15.75
C THR A 133 -5.19 -18.70 15.87
N LEU A 134 -5.13 -17.70 15.00
CA LEU A 134 -4.13 -16.63 15.07
C LEU A 134 -4.58 -15.58 16.11
N THR A 135 -3.75 -15.37 17.13
CA THR A 135 -3.91 -14.28 18.10
C THR A 135 -3.65 -12.92 17.44
N SER A 136 -4.00 -11.80 18.09
CA SER A 136 -3.70 -10.46 17.56
C SER A 136 -2.20 -10.29 17.25
N ARG A 137 -1.31 -10.76 18.15
CA ARG A 137 0.14 -10.76 17.92
C ARG A 137 0.58 -11.67 16.77
N ASP A 138 -0.19 -12.70 16.43
CA ASP A 138 0.09 -13.56 15.27
C ASP A 138 -0.28 -12.81 13.97
N LYS A 139 -1.45 -12.14 13.94
CA LYS A 139 -1.88 -11.28 12.83
C LYS A 139 -0.90 -10.12 12.60
N GLU A 140 -0.46 -9.45 13.66
CA GLU A 140 0.55 -8.38 13.61
C GLU A 140 1.86 -8.86 12.95
N ALA A 141 2.32 -10.07 13.30
CA ALA A 141 3.50 -10.68 12.70
C ALA A 141 3.30 -11.01 11.21
N VAL A 142 2.12 -11.52 10.82
CA VAL A 142 1.77 -11.74 9.40
C VAL A 142 1.75 -10.43 8.61
N LEU A 143 1.19 -9.35 9.17
CA LEU A 143 1.19 -8.02 8.55
C LEU A 143 2.60 -7.44 8.42
N ALA A 144 3.46 -7.64 9.41
CA ALA A 144 4.89 -7.28 9.35
C ALA A 144 5.67 -8.16 8.34
N ALA A 145 5.30 -9.43 8.19
CA ALA A 145 5.87 -10.32 7.20
C ALA A 145 5.47 -9.93 5.76
N GLY A 146 4.28 -9.37 5.55
CA GLY A 146 3.82 -8.88 4.24
C GLY A 146 4.51 -7.60 3.73
N ARG A 147 5.07 -6.76 4.61
CA ARG A 147 5.67 -5.46 4.25
C ARG A 147 7.06 -5.56 3.60
N GLN A 148 7.27 -4.81 2.52
CA GLN A 148 8.51 -4.68 1.73
C GLN A 148 9.40 -3.48 2.14
N ASP A 149 9.04 -2.73 3.19
CA ASP A 149 9.56 -1.37 3.38
C ASP A 149 11.04 -1.24 3.78
N GLU A 150 11.70 -2.35 4.11
CA GLU A 150 13.16 -2.45 4.28
C GLU A 150 13.74 -3.45 3.26
N PRO A 151 14.75 -3.07 2.46
CA PRO A 151 15.55 -4.06 1.76
C PRO A 151 16.31 -4.90 2.80
N LEU A 152 16.24 -6.23 2.70
CA LEU A 152 16.93 -7.14 3.63
C LEU A 152 18.45 -6.92 3.56
N SER A 153 18.96 -6.06 4.44
CA SER A 153 20.39 -5.77 4.53
C SER A 153 21.15 -7.05 4.89
N ARG A 154 22.27 -7.28 4.21
CA ARG A 154 23.19 -8.41 4.50
C ARG A 154 23.69 -8.42 5.96
N SER A 155 23.56 -7.31 6.69
CA SER A 155 23.85 -7.21 8.14
C SER A 155 22.89 -7.98 9.04
N ASN A 156 21.63 -8.16 8.65
CA ASN A 156 20.59 -8.67 9.57
C ASN A 156 20.58 -10.20 9.69
N VAL A 157 21.50 -10.89 9.01
CA VAL A 157 21.72 -12.34 9.08
C VAL A 157 22.34 -12.78 10.43
N SER A 158 22.66 -11.82 11.32
CA SER A 158 23.27 -12.08 12.64
C SER A 158 22.26 -12.12 13.80
N ALA A 159 20.95 -11.98 13.55
CA ALA A 159 19.93 -12.25 14.56
C ALA A 159 19.63 -13.75 14.60
N THR A 160 19.74 -14.38 15.77
CA THR A 160 19.35 -15.78 15.97
C THR A 160 17.86 -15.93 15.75
N VAL A 161 17.46 -16.71 14.74
CA VAL A 161 16.05 -17.04 14.49
C VAL A 161 15.51 -17.81 15.70
N PRO A 162 14.32 -17.49 16.23
CA PRO A 162 13.77 -18.19 17.38
C PRO A 162 13.20 -19.54 16.95
N HIS A 163 13.67 -20.65 17.53
CA HIS A 163 13.22 -22.02 17.21
C HIS A 163 11.78 -22.30 17.69
N ASN A 164 10.81 -21.71 17.00
CA ASN A 164 9.38 -21.88 17.20
C ASN A 164 8.60 -21.54 15.92
N TYR A 165 7.28 -21.74 15.94
CA TYR A 165 6.40 -21.53 14.78
C TYR A 165 6.45 -20.11 14.17
N ARG A 166 6.99 -19.10 14.86
CA ARG A 166 7.22 -17.75 14.33
C ARG A 166 8.55 -17.62 13.60
N GLY A 167 9.61 -18.30 14.07
CA GLY A 167 10.87 -18.39 13.33
C GLY A 167 10.70 -19.02 11.95
N VAL A 168 9.79 -19.99 11.83
CA VAL A 168 9.35 -20.52 10.52
C VAL A 168 8.78 -19.43 9.62
N LEU A 169 7.95 -18.51 10.15
CA LEU A 169 7.42 -17.39 9.36
C LEU A 169 8.52 -16.36 9.00
N GLU A 170 9.48 -16.12 9.89
CA GLU A 170 10.61 -15.22 9.64
C GLU A 170 11.53 -15.76 8.53
N MET A 171 11.89 -17.04 8.58
CA MET A 171 12.64 -17.73 7.51
C MET A 171 11.81 -17.85 6.22
N TRP A 172 10.51 -18.12 6.32
CA TRP A 172 9.60 -18.10 5.18
C TRP A 172 9.52 -16.72 4.50
N LYS A 173 9.65 -15.62 5.26
CA LYS A 173 9.79 -14.28 4.67
C LYS A 173 11.04 -14.17 3.81
N LEU A 174 12.18 -14.74 4.23
CA LEU A 174 13.39 -14.75 3.40
C LEU A 174 13.17 -15.48 2.08
N VAL A 175 12.46 -16.62 2.11
CA VAL A 175 12.05 -17.37 0.91
C VAL A 175 11.11 -16.51 0.03
N ALA A 176 10.01 -16.00 0.58
CA ALA A 176 8.98 -15.31 -0.20
C ALA A 176 9.38 -13.92 -0.72
N PHE A 177 10.44 -13.32 -0.17
CA PHE A 177 10.95 -11.99 -0.56
C PHE A 177 12.36 -12.03 -1.16
N ALA A 178 12.90 -13.22 -1.46
CA ALA A 178 14.14 -13.38 -2.20
C ALA A 178 14.08 -12.72 -3.58
N GLU A 179 15.12 -11.94 -3.92
CA GLU A 179 15.19 -11.16 -5.17
C GLU A 179 15.74 -11.96 -6.36
N THR A 180 16.47 -13.05 -6.13
CA THR A 180 16.95 -13.96 -7.19
C THR A 180 16.51 -15.40 -6.93
N LYS A 181 16.47 -16.23 -7.98
CA LYS A 181 16.19 -17.66 -7.84
C LYS A 181 17.23 -18.36 -6.94
N ALA A 182 18.50 -17.98 -7.02
CA ALA A 182 19.56 -18.54 -6.19
C ALA A 182 19.40 -18.16 -4.71
N ASP A 183 18.99 -16.92 -4.42
CA ASP A 183 18.67 -16.50 -3.05
C ASP A 183 17.42 -17.22 -2.52
N TYR A 184 16.42 -17.47 -3.37
CA TYR A 184 15.21 -18.24 -3.04
C TYR A 184 15.54 -19.69 -2.66
N GLU A 185 16.32 -20.37 -3.51
CA GLU A 185 16.76 -21.75 -3.26
C GLU A 185 17.62 -21.84 -1.99
N LYS A 186 18.54 -20.89 -1.80
CA LYS A 186 19.39 -20.80 -0.60
C LYS A 186 18.60 -20.48 0.67
N ALA A 187 17.56 -19.64 0.59
CA ALA A 187 16.69 -19.36 1.72
C ALA A 187 15.80 -20.58 2.07
N TRP A 188 15.36 -21.34 1.07
CA TRP A 188 14.58 -22.57 1.30
C TRP A 188 15.42 -23.66 1.97
N VAL A 189 16.63 -23.94 1.45
CA VAL A 189 17.55 -24.92 2.08
C VAL A 189 17.80 -24.56 3.54
N ARG A 190 18.12 -23.29 3.84
CA ARG A 190 18.30 -22.81 5.22
C ARG A 190 17.05 -22.95 6.10
N LEU A 191 15.84 -22.87 5.54
CA LEU A 191 14.60 -23.08 6.28
C LEU A 191 14.44 -24.56 6.62
N CYS A 192 14.82 -25.48 5.73
CA CYS A 192 14.88 -26.90 6.02
C CYS A 192 15.97 -27.25 7.04
N ASP A 193 17.17 -26.67 6.93
CA ASP A 193 18.30 -26.93 7.83
C ASP A 193 18.03 -26.47 9.27
N GLU A 194 17.34 -25.33 9.46
CA GLU A 194 17.03 -24.76 10.78
C GLU A 194 15.83 -25.45 11.47
N PHE A 195 14.98 -26.15 10.72
CA PHE A 195 13.72 -26.75 11.21
C PHE A 195 13.54 -28.21 10.79
N ASP A 196 14.63 -28.98 10.74
CA ASP A 196 14.64 -30.39 10.30
C ASP A 196 13.79 -31.29 11.22
N ASP A 197 13.82 -31.02 12.53
CA ASP A 197 12.94 -31.60 13.55
C ASP A 197 11.45 -31.41 13.21
N GLN A 198 11.08 -30.31 12.56
CA GLN A 198 9.71 -29.94 12.21
C GLN A 198 9.26 -30.43 10.81
N GLU A 199 9.78 -31.56 10.32
CA GLU A 199 9.40 -32.25 9.08
C GLU A 199 7.94 -32.07 8.61
N ALA A 200 6.94 -32.24 9.49
CA ALA A 200 5.52 -32.11 9.16
C ALA A 200 5.09 -30.70 8.71
N ILE A 201 5.84 -29.66 9.11
CA ILE A 201 5.71 -28.28 8.63
C ILE A 201 6.42 -28.15 7.28
N LEU A 202 7.64 -28.69 7.13
CA LEU A 202 8.40 -28.63 5.88
C LEU A 202 7.66 -29.31 4.72
N ILE A 203 7.12 -30.52 4.94
CA ILE A 203 6.29 -31.26 3.97
C ILE A 203 5.05 -30.45 3.56
N TYR A 204 4.40 -29.75 4.51
CA TYR A 204 3.27 -28.88 4.19
C TYR A 204 3.68 -27.70 3.29
N LEU A 205 4.76 -26.99 3.63
CA LEU A 205 5.27 -25.86 2.84
C LEU A 205 5.67 -26.30 1.43
N TYR A 206 6.37 -27.44 1.33
CA TYR A 206 6.80 -28.02 0.07
C TYR A 206 5.60 -28.40 -0.82
N ASN A 207 4.69 -29.25 -0.34
CA ASN A 207 3.57 -29.73 -1.15
C ASN A 207 2.54 -28.63 -1.48
N THR A 208 2.38 -27.62 -0.63
CA THR A 208 1.31 -26.61 -0.80
C THR A 208 1.75 -25.41 -1.62
N TYR A 209 2.98 -24.91 -1.45
CA TYR A 209 3.37 -23.61 -2.00
C TYR A 209 4.52 -23.64 -3.01
N LEU A 210 5.51 -24.54 -2.88
CA LEU A 210 6.68 -24.56 -3.77
C LEU A 210 6.34 -24.85 -5.25
N PRO A 211 5.44 -25.79 -5.60
CA PRO A 211 4.93 -25.98 -6.96
C PRO A 211 4.29 -24.73 -7.58
N LEU A 212 3.83 -23.79 -6.74
CA LEU A 212 3.17 -22.55 -7.13
C LEU A 212 4.04 -21.31 -6.89
N SER A 213 5.34 -21.48 -6.66
CA SER A 213 6.32 -20.42 -6.36
C SER A 213 6.28 -19.26 -7.36
N ALA A 214 6.04 -19.55 -8.65
CA ALA A 214 5.86 -18.55 -9.71
C ALA A 214 4.69 -17.57 -9.48
N GLN A 215 3.72 -17.91 -8.63
CA GLN A 215 2.54 -17.12 -8.32
C GLN A 215 2.69 -16.27 -7.04
N TRP A 216 3.77 -16.41 -6.25
CA TRP A 216 3.91 -15.66 -4.99
C TRP A 216 5.33 -15.22 -4.59
N SER A 217 6.38 -15.88 -5.06
CA SER A 217 7.76 -15.54 -4.68
C SER A 217 8.26 -14.34 -5.48
N GLN A 218 8.87 -13.37 -4.77
CA GLN A 218 9.33 -12.08 -5.32
C GLN A 218 10.18 -12.24 -6.59
N CYS A 219 11.14 -13.17 -6.60
CA CYS A 219 12.04 -13.41 -7.74
C CYS A 219 11.33 -13.82 -9.05
N PHE A 220 10.12 -14.38 -8.98
CA PHE A 220 9.31 -14.75 -10.15
C PHE A 220 8.26 -13.69 -10.48
N ILE A 221 7.41 -13.30 -9.51
CA ILE A 221 6.30 -12.37 -9.76
C ILE A 221 6.77 -10.98 -10.23
N LYS A 222 8.01 -10.58 -9.91
CA LYS A 222 8.60 -9.32 -10.39
C LYS A 222 8.83 -9.29 -11.91
N LYS A 223 8.71 -10.41 -12.61
CA LYS A 223 8.71 -10.47 -14.08
C LYS A 223 7.37 -10.02 -14.70
N HIS A 224 6.35 -9.77 -13.89
CA HIS A 224 5.03 -9.31 -14.30
C HIS A 224 4.77 -7.88 -13.82
N ARG A 225 3.92 -7.12 -14.52
CA ARG A 225 3.59 -5.72 -14.21
C ARG A 225 2.59 -5.61 -13.05
N ASN A 226 3.01 -6.05 -11.86
CA ASN A 226 2.17 -6.04 -10.66
C ASN A 226 2.28 -4.77 -9.81
N PHE A 227 3.13 -3.80 -10.18
CA PHE A 227 3.38 -2.57 -9.42
C PHE A 227 3.80 -2.77 -7.95
N GLY A 228 4.31 -3.96 -7.59
CA GLY A 228 4.62 -4.34 -6.22
C GLY A 228 3.40 -4.76 -5.39
N ILE A 229 2.20 -4.80 -5.99
CA ILE A 229 0.98 -5.29 -5.37
C ILE A 229 1.08 -6.81 -5.23
N ARG A 230 0.91 -7.32 -4.01
CA ARG A 230 1.04 -8.75 -3.65
C ARG A 230 -0.06 -9.25 -2.71
N VAL A 231 -1.01 -8.38 -2.36
CA VAL A 231 -2.14 -8.67 -1.46
C VAL A 231 -3.43 -8.32 -2.18
N THR A 232 -4.47 -9.12 -1.92
CA THR A 232 -5.85 -8.71 -2.17
C THR A 232 -6.24 -7.58 -1.21
N SER A 233 -7.46 -7.06 -1.37
CA SER A 233 -8.10 -6.15 -0.42
C SER A 233 -8.26 -6.71 1.00
N GLY A 234 -8.14 -8.04 1.20
CA GLY A 234 -8.42 -8.79 2.44
C GLY A 234 -7.59 -8.50 3.69
N THR A 235 -6.88 -7.36 3.77
CA THR A 235 -6.35 -6.88 5.06
C THR A 235 -7.50 -6.35 5.93
N GLU A 236 -7.42 -6.47 7.26
CA GLU A 236 -8.54 -6.12 8.16
C GLU A 236 -9.04 -4.68 7.99
N ALA A 237 -8.16 -3.75 7.60
CA ALA A 237 -8.51 -2.36 7.30
C ALA A 237 -9.48 -2.22 6.11
N SER A 238 -9.35 -3.07 5.08
CA SER A 238 -10.15 -2.99 3.84
C SER A 238 -11.28 -4.03 3.78
N ASN A 239 -11.21 -5.11 4.58
CA ASN A 239 -12.39 -5.93 4.89
C ASN A 239 -13.47 -5.15 5.66
N ASN A 240 -13.09 -4.03 6.30
CA ASN A 240 -14.03 -3.09 6.88
C ASN A 240 -14.73 -2.19 5.84
N ASN A 241 -14.24 -2.06 4.60
CA ASN A 241 -14.72 -1.05 3.64
C ASN A 241 -16.25 -1.07 3.43
N VAL A 242 -16.86 -2.23 3.15
CA VAL A 242 -18.33 -2.34 3.07
C VAL A 242 -18.94 -2.47 4.46
N LYS A 243 -18.25 -3.14 5.39
CA LYS A 243 -18.77 -3.48 6.73
C LYS A 243 -18.94 -2.28 7.66
N SER A 244 -18.25 -1.16 7.44
CA SER A 244 -18.48 0.09 8.18
C SER A 244 -19.79 0.78 7.81
N TYR A 245 -20.31 0.54 6.60
CA TYR A 245 -21.61 1.07 6.13
C TYR A 245 -22.76 0.14 6.49
N LEU A 246 -22.47 -1.13 6.81
CA LEU A 246 -23.45 -2.10 7.29
C LEU A 246 -23.62 -1.99 8.82
N LEU A 247 -24.71 -1.35 9.26
CA LEU A 247 -25.11 -1.25 10.68
C LEU A 247 -25.12 -2.61 11.41
N ASN A 248 -25.34 -3.70 10.69
CA ASN A 248 -25.01 -5.06 11.10
C ASN A 248 -24.90 -5.98 9.87
N GLY A 249 -24.23 -7.13 10.03
CA GLY A 249 -24.08 -8.14 8.96
C GLY A 249 -25.36 -8.90 8.56
N MET A 250 -26.52 -8.54 9.12
CA MET A 250 -27.83 -9.10 8.78
C MET A 250 -28.68 -8.11 7.96
N SER A 251 -28.04 -7.23 7.19
CA SER A 251 -28.74 -6.38 6.22
C SER A 251 -29.48 -7.19 5.14
N HIS A 252 -30.44 -6.55 4.49
CA HIS A 252 -31.17 -7.11 3.35
C HIS A 252 -30.52 -6.62 2.04
N LEU A 253 -30.79 -7.26 0.90
CA LEU A 253 -30.00 -7.00 -0.33
C LEU A 253 -30.07 -5.55 -0.81
N PHE A 254 -31.22 -4.87 -0.66
CA PHE A 254 -31.34 -3.45 -0.99
C PHE A 254 -30.44 -2.58 -0.09
N GLY A 255 -30.54 -2.72 1.25
CA GLY A 255 -29.65 -2.04 2.18
C GLY A 255 -28.17 -2.46 2.11
N LEU A 256 -27.81 -3.54 1.42
CA LEU A 256 -26.43 -3.87 1.05
C LEU A 256 -26.00 -3.08 -0.20
N ILE A 257 -26.89 -2.88 -1.18
CA ILE A 257 -26.64 -2.04 -2.36
C ILE A 257 -26.48 -0.57 -1.93
N GLU A 258 -27.37 -0.04 -1.08
CA GLU A 258 -27.25 1.34 -0.54
C GLU A 258 -25.90 1.55 0.17
N ALA A 259 -25.45 0.56 0.97
CA ALA A 259 -24.16 0.60 1.65
C ALA A 259 -22.96 0.54 0.68
N ILE A 260 -23.09 -0.22 -0.43
CA ILE A 260 -22.08 -0.27 -1.49
C ILE A 260 -22.04 1.04 -2.28
N GLU A 261 -23.18 1.64 -2.61
CA GLU A 261 -23.27 2.91 -3.35
C GLU A 261 -22.69 4.07 -2.54
N GLY A 262 -23.02 4.17 -1.24
CA GLY A 262 -22.42 5.14 -0.33
C GLY A 262 -20.90 4.98 -0.23
N MET A 263 -20.42 3.75 0.01
CA MET A 263 -19.00 3.44 0.06
C MET A 263 -18.27 3.73 -1.27
N LEU A 264 -18.91 3.52 -2.43
CA LEU A 264 -18.31 3.86 -3.73
C LEU A 264 -18.21 5.37 -3.95
N GLY A 265 -19.21 6.13 -3.51
CA GLY A 265 -19.18 7.60 -3.53
C GLY A 265 -18.05 8.16 -2.68
N ASP A 266 -17.97 7.70 -1.43
CA ASP A 266 -16.90 8.09 -0.50
C ASP A 266 -15.51 7.67 -1.03
N GLN A 267 -15.36 6.46 -1.58
CA GLN A 267 -14.07 6.02 -2.17
C GLN A 267 -13.61 6.88 -3.36
N GLU A 268 -14.52 7.39 -4.19
CA GLU A 268 -14.14 8.30 -5.28
C GLU A 268 -13.82 9.71 -4.75
N GLN A 269 -14.58 10.22 -3.78
CA GLN A 269 -14.32 11.52 -3.15
C GLN A 269 -12.99 11.53 -2.37
N ASP A 270 -12.77 10.54 -1.49
CA ASP A 270 -11.51 10.33 -0.77
C ASP A 270 -10.33 10.27 -1.74
N PHE A 271 -10.44 9.50 -2.82
CA PHE A 271 -9.35 9.40 -3.79
C PHE A 271 -9.06 10.72 -4.52
N ILE A 272 -10.11 11.48 -4.83
CA ILE A 272 -10.01 12.80 -5.48
C ILE A 272 -9.31 13.81 -4.55
N ASP A 273 -9.68 13.85 -3.28
CA ASP A 273 -9.13 14.83 -2.34
C ASP A 273 -7.73 14.41 -1.83
N ASN A 274 -7.47 13.12 -1.64
CA ASN A 274 -6.11 12.61 -1.42
C ASN A 274 -5.18 12.89 -2.61
N CYS A 275 -5.67 12.87 -3.87
CA CYS A 275 -4.88 13.31 -5.04
C CYS A 275 -4.53 14.80 -4.98
N ALA A 276 -5.46 15.65 -4.56
CA ALA A 276 -5.22 17.09 -4.42
C ALA A 276 -4.26 17.41 -3.26
N GLN A 277 -4.37 16.68 -2.15
CA GLN A 277 -3.44 16.76 -1.03
C GLN A 277 -2.03 16.28 -1.42
N ASP A 278 -1.92 15.19 -2.20
CA ASP A 278 -0.64 14.72 -2.75
C ASP A 278 0.00 15.79 -3.65
N GLU A 279 -0.72 16.39 -4.62
CA GLU A 279 -0.19 17.47 -5.48
C GLU A 279 0.50 18.57 -4.65
N VAL A 280 -0.17 19.08 -3.61
CA VAL A 280 0.36 20.19 -2.78
C VAL A 280 1.51 19.77 -1.88
N LEU A 281 1.44 18.59 -1.25
CA LEU A 281 2.49 18.12 -0.33
C LEU A 281 3.74 17.68 -1.10
N THR A 282 3.56 16.88 -2.15
CA THR A 282 4.63 16.36 -3.01
C THR A 282 5.40 17.49 -3.68
N THR A 283 4.71 18.51 -4.19
CA THR A 283 5.33 19.75 -4.70
C THR A 283 6.30 20.35 -3.69
N ARG A 284 5.89 20.49 -2.42
CA ARG A 284 6.72 21.09 -1.36
C ARG A 284 7.92 20.22 -1.01
N THR A 285 7.74 18.90 -0.91
CA THR A 285 8.84 17.96 -0.61
C THR A 285 9.92 17.99 -1.69
N TYR A 286 9.53 17.94 -2.97
CA TYR A 286 10.45 17.84 -4.11
C TYR A 286 10.77 19.20 -4.78
N SER A 287 10.50 20.32 -4.10
CA SER A 287 10.99 21.66 -4.48
C SER A 287 12.36 22.01 -3.89
N SER A 288 12.93 21.15 -3.05
CA SER A 288 14.25 21.37 -2.45
C SER A 288 15.39 21.00 -3.42
N PRO A 289 16.57 21.65 -3.34
CA PRO A 289 17.74 21.28 -4.14
C PRO A 289 18.11 19.80 -3.99
N GLY A 290 18.56 19.18 -5.08
CA GLY A 290 18.79 17.73 -5.18
C GLY A 290 17.58 16.93 -5.71
N SER A 291 16.51 17.61 -6.15
CA SER A 291 15.32 17.01 -6.78
C SER A 291 15.17 17.36 -8.26
N GLU A 292 16.15 18.03 -8.86
CA GLU A 292 16.13 18.55 -10.24
C GLU A 292 15.98 17.44 -11.27
N TYR A 293 16.57 16.28 -11.00
CA TYR A 293 16.50 15.07 -11.83
C TYR A 293 15.06 14.56 -12.05
N LEU A 294 14.07 14.99 -11.25
CA LEU A 294 12.66 14.64 -11.43
C LEU A 294 11.95 15.49 -12.50
N GLY A 295 12.52 16.62 -12.91
CA GLY A 295 11.93 17.51 -13.92
C GLY A 295 10.48 17.89 -13.60
N GLU A 296 9.58 17.59 -14.53
CA GLU A 296 8.12 17.84 -14.40
C GLU A 296 7.40 16.84 -13.47
N LEU A 297 8.01 15.69 -13.15
CA LEU A 297 7.38 14.64 -12.33
C LEU A 297 7.08 15.12 -10.91
N ARG A 298 7.87 16.07 -10.38
CA ARG A 298 7.67 16.68 -9.06
C ARG A 298 6.29 17.36 -8.88
N MET A 299 5.62 17.68 -9.99
CA MET A 299 4.28 18.30 -10.04
C MET A 299 3.19 17.35 -10.55
N THR A 300 3.56 16.22 -11.18
CA THR A 300 2.66 15.43 -12.03
C THR A 300 2.62 13.95 -11.68
N ALA A 301 3.56 13.42 -10.91
CA ALA A 301 3.55 12.05 -10.37
C ALA A 301 3.17 12.06 -8.88
N SER A 302 2.49 11.01 -8.42
CA SER A 302 2.12 10.87 -7.00
C SER A 302 3.35 10.67 -6.12
N GLN A 303 3.22 11.01 -4.83
CA GLN A 303 4.27 10.81 -3.83
C GLN A 303 4.74 9.35 -3.81
N GLN A 304 3.83 8.38 -3.97
CA GLN A 304 4.19 6.96 -3.98
C GLN A 304 5.05 6.58 -5.19
N GLY A 305 4.77 7.13 -6.37
CA GLY A 305 5.61 6.95 -7.56
C GLY A 305 6.98 7.61 -7.39
N LEU A 306 7.02 8.86 -6.92
CA LEU A 306 8.26 9.60 -6.68
C LEU A 306 9.12 8.96 -5.59
N ASN A 307 8.53 8.39 -4.53
CA ASN A 307 9.27 7.69 -3.47
C ASN A 307 9.96 6.41 -4.01
N LEU A 308 9.37 5.73 -4.99
CA LEU A 308 9.99 4.59 -5.68
C LEU A 308 11.13 5.06 -6.60
N ILE A 309 10.94 6.15 -7.35
CA ILE A 309 11.99 6.77 -8.18
C ILE A 309 13.16 7.25 -7.32
N ALA A 310 12.89 7.93 -6.20
CA ALA A 310 13.88 8.39 -5.23
C ALA A 310 14.62 7.24 -4.51
N ARG A 311 14.07 6.02 -4.52
CA ARG A 311 14.79 4.81 -4.08
C ARG A 311 15.81 4.36 -5.13
N GLU A 312 15.42 4.29 -6.40
CA GLU A 312 16.34 3.94 -7.49
C GLU A 312 17.39 5.03 -7.77
N HIS A 313 17.04 6.31 -7.62
CA HIS A 313 17.98 7.43 -7.64
C HIS A 313 19.07 7.28 -6.56
N ARG A 314 18.71 6.88 -5.33
CA ARG A 314 19.67 6.56 -4.26
C ARG A 314 20.51 5.30 -4.51
N TYR A 315 20.15 4.46 -5.48
CA TYR A 315 21.02 3.39 -5.99
C TYR A 315 21.93 3.91 -7.11
N ALA A 316 21.41 4.70 -8.06
CA ALA A 316 22.18 5.33 -9.13
C ALA A 316 23.31 6.22 -8.58
N LEU A 317 23.01 7.10 -7.61
CA LEU A 317 23.99 7.98 -6.96
C LEU A 317 25.16 7.25 -6.28
N LYS A 318 25.02 5.96 -5.93
CA LYS A 318 26.12 5.18 -5.33
C LYS A 318 27.20 4.79 -6.35
N ALA A 319 26.84 4.79 -7.64
CA ALA A 319 27.74 4.51 -8.76
C ALA A 319 28.37 5.79 -9.36
N ILE A 320 27.93 6.99 -8.95
CA ILE A 320 28.42 8.26 -9.50
C ILE A 320 29.62 8.77 -8.66
N PRO A 321 30.76 9.13 -9.28
CA PRO A 321 31.91 9.69 -8.58
C PRO A 321 31.58 10.96 -7.81
N SER A 322 32.07 11.06 -6.58
CA SER A 322 31.82 12.19 -5.68
C SER A 322 33.01 12.48 -4.78
N ARG A 323 33.06 13.66 -4.13
CA ARG A 323 34.16 14.05 -3.25
C ARG A 323 34.41 13.08 -2.08
N SER A 324 33.39 12.35 -1.64
CA SER A 324 33.49 11.32 -0.58
C SER A 324 33.62 9.88 -1.12
N ARG A 325 33.38 9.66 -2.43
CA ARG A 325 33.57 8.39 -3.13
C ARG A 325 34.10 8.65 -4.56
N PRO A 326 35.41 8.89 -4.75
CA PRO A 326 35.98 9.17 -6.07
C PRO A 326 35.92 7.96 -7.00
N TRP A 327 36.00 6.75 -6.43
CA TRP A 327 36.03 5.46 -7.13
C TRP A 327 34.84 4.59 -6.64
N PRO A 328 33.62 4.83 -7.15
CA PRO A 328 32.46 4.00 -6.81
C PRO A 328 32.51 2.63 -7.52
N GLU A 329 31.73 1.67 -7.02
CA GLU A 329 31.48 0.42 -7.75
C GLU A 329 30.60 0.72 -8.99
N PRO A 330 30.87 0.12 -10.16
CA PRO A 330 30.01 0.25 -11.33
C PRO A 330 28.58 -0.20 -11.04
N ILE A 331 27.60 0.44 -11.69
CA ILE A 331 26.17 0.16 -11.47
C ILE A 331 25.74 -1.25 -11.94
N GLY A 332 26.55 -1.90 -12.77
CA GLY A 332 26.26 -3.19 -13.39
C GLY A 332 25.37 -3.07 -14.62
N ASP A 333 25.15 -4.20 -15.31
CA ASP A 333 24.33 -4.22 -16.52
C ASP A 333 22.83 -4.20 -16.21
N CYS A 334 22.05 -3.53 -17.07
CA CYS A 334 20.59 -3.53 -17.02
C CYS A 334 19.99 -4.84 -17.60
N GLY A 335 20.51 -6.00 -17.17
CA GLY A 335 20.07 -7.33 -17.59
C GLY A 335 18.85 -7.86 -16.85
N GLU A 336 18.59 -9.17 -16.95
CA GLU A 336 17.37 -9.86 -16.46
C GLU A 336 17.00 -9.60 -14.99
N ASN A 337 17.98 -9.30 -14.14
CA ASN A 337 17.76 -9.01 -12.72
C ASN A 337 17.11 -7.63 -12.48
N CYS A 338 17.18 -6.70 -13.46
CA CYS A 338 16.66 -5.35 -13.37
C CYS A 338 15.18 -5.24 -13.75
N SER A 339 14.30 -5.89 -12.97
CA SER A 339 12.86 -5.89 -13.23
C SER A 339 12.14 -4.55 -13.03
N VAL A 340 12.78 -3.55 -12.39
CA VAL A 340 12.10 -2.38 -11.81
C VAL A 340 11.22 -1.62 -12.81
N SER A 341 11.73 -1.33 -14.02
CA SER A 341 10.95 -0.57 -15.01
C SER A 341 9.79 -1.35 -15.61
N TRP A 342 9.90 -2.68 -15.68
CA TRP A 342 8.82 -3.53 -16.16
C TRP A 342 7.76 -3.78 -15.08
N GLN A 343 8.20 -4.12 -13.87
CA GLN A 343 7.34 -4.46 -12.73
C GLN A 343 6.59 -3.23 -12.21
N LEU A 344 7.32 -2.13 -11.98
CA LEU A 344 6.83 -0.94 -11.30
C LEU A 344 6.51 0.22 -12.25
N GLY A 345 6.89 0.16 -13.53
CA GLY A 345 6.59 1.23 -14.48
C GLY A 345 7.23 2.58 -14.11
N ILE A 346 8.47 2.55 -13.61
CA ILE A 346 9.29 3.72 -13.27
C ILE A 346 10.70 3.56 -13.85
N PRO A 347 11.48 4.63 -14.09
CA PRO A 347 12.86 4.49 -14.54
C PRO A 347 13.69 3.72 -13.49
N CYS A 348 14.43 2.71 -13.91
CA CYS A 348 15.30 1.95 -13.02
C CYS A 348 16.58 2.74 -12.72
N ARG A 349 17.39 2.27 -11.77
CA ARG A 349 18.68 2.89 -11.42
C ARG A 349 19.58 3.12 -12.64
N HIS A 350 19.58 2.23 -13.62
CA HIS A 350 20.38 2.38 -14.85
C HIS A 350 19.86 3.52 -15.73
N THR A 351 18.55 3.58 -15.99
CA THR A 351 17.92 4.69 -16.73
C THR A 351 18.16 6.04 -16.05
N ILE A 352 18.08 6.08 -14.71
CA ILE A 352 18.36 7.29 -13.93
C ILE A 352 19.85 7.66 -14.03
N TYR A 353 20.75 6.69 -13.87
CA TYR A 353 22.20 6.90 -13.96
C TYR A 353 22.62 7.48 -15.32
N CYS A 354 22.19 6.89 -16.42
CA CYS A 354 22.51 7.39 -17.77
C CYS A 354 21.99 8.81 -18.02
N LYS A 355 20.80 9.16 -17.47
CA LYS A 355 20.28 10.54 -17.53
C LYS A 355 21.09 11.50 -16.68
N LEU A 356 21.49 11.11 -15.47
CA LEU A 356 22.35 11.94 -14.61
C LEU A 356 23.72 12.22 -15.24
N GLU A 357 24.36 11.22 -15.86
CA GLU A 357 25.62 11.41 -16.61
C GLU A 357 25.44 12.32 -17.83
N ALA A 358 24.31 12.23 -18.53
CA ALA A 358 23.97 13.10 -19.66
C ALA A 358 23.54 14.52 -19.24
N GLY A 359 23.39 14.81 -17.93
CA GLY A 359 22.82 16.07 -17.45
C GLY A 359 21.31 16.23 -17.71
N GLU A 360 20.62 15.13 -18.05
CA GLU A 360 19.18 15.10 -18.29
C GLU A 360 18.35 14.93 -17.01
N PHE A 361 17.12 15.43 -17.07
CA PHE A 361 16.05 15.14 -16.11
C PHE A 361 15.05 14.10 -16.65
N LEU A 362 14.29 13.52 -15.72
CA LEU A 362 13.17 12.65 -16.00
C LEU A 362 11.95 13.44 -16.51
N ARG A 363 11.22 12.80 -17.41
CA ARG A 363 10.06 13.36 -18.12
C ARG A 363 8.84 12.47 -17.93
N ARG A 364 7.64 12.98 -18.21
CA ARG A 364 6.36 12.29 -18.00
C ARG A 364 6.25 10.93 -18.70
N TRP A 365 6.97 10.70 -19.80
CA TRP A 365 6.98 9.42 -20.50
C TRP A 365 8.02 8.41 -20.00
N ASP A 366 8.95 8.81 -19.12
CA ASP A 366 9.84 7.86 -18.43
C ASP A 366 9.06 7.04 -17.37
N VAL A 367 7.81 7.41 -17.06
CA VAL A 367 6.97 6.87 -15.99
C VAL A 367 5.62 6.38 -16.52
N HIS A 368 5.13 5.25 -15.99
CA HIS A 368 3.86 4.65 -16.40
C HIS A 368 2.66 5.56 -16.06
N PRO A 369 1.66 5.71 -16.95
CA PRO A 369 0.49 6.57 -16.74
C PRO A 369 -0.25 6.38 -15.41
N ARG A 370 -0.19 5.17 -14.83
CA ARG A 370 -0.65 4.86 -13.47
C ARG A 370 -0.14 5.87 -12.43
N TRP A 371 1.16 6.17 -12.39
CA TRP A 371 1.74 7.00 -11.33
C TRP A 371 1.45 8.49 -11.49
N HIS A 372 0.94 8.92 -12.64
CA HIS A 372 0.57 10.32 -12.81
C HIS A 372 -0.66 10.66 -11.96
N LEU A 373 -0.58 11.78 -11.25
CA LEU A 373 -1.76 12.52 -10.81
C LEU A 373 -2.55 12.94 -12.07
N ARG A 374 -3.86 13.12 -11.94
CA ARG A 374 -4.66 13.56 -13.08
C ARG A 374 -4.26 15.00 -13.42
N GLU A 375 -4.21 15.35 -14.70
CA GLU A 375 -4.22 16.77 -15.08
C GLU A 375 -5.41 17.45 -14.37
N PRO A 376 -5.21 18.58 -13.65
CA PRO A 376 -6.26 19.20 -12.86
C PRO A 376 -7.48 19.57 -13.70
N SER A 377 -8.51 18.72 -13.66
CA SER A 377 -9.76 18.90 -14.40
C SER A 377 -10.58 20.09 -13.88
N SER A 378 -10.22 20.62 -12.72
CA SER A 378 -10.56 21.98 -12.31
C SER A 378 -9.27 22.78 -12.06
N ARG A 379 -9.24 24.02 -12.54
CA ARG A 379 -8.27 25.05 -12.11
C ARG A 379 -8.66 25.65 -10.76
N ASP A 380 -9.22 24.83 -9.88
CA ASP A 380 -9.86 25.25 -8.64
C ASP A 380 -8.78 25.58 -7.58
N PRO A 381 -8.64 26.86 -7.18
CA PRO A 381 -7.63 27.25 -6.19
C PRO A 381 -7.97 26.72 -4.79
N TYR A 382 -9.23 26.41 -4.50
CA TYR A 382 -9.65 25.95 -3.17
C TYR A 382 -9.18 24.52 -2.89
N ARG A 383 -9.07 23.68 -3.92
CA ARG A 383 -8.47 22.32 -3.82
C ARG A 383 -6.97 22.31 -3.46
N ARG A 384 -6.30 23.47 -3.45
CA ARG A 384 -4.92 23.63 -2.97
C ARG A 384 -4.83 24.03 -1.49
N ILE A 385 -5.97 24.30 -0.85
CA ILE A 385 -6.07 24.52 0.59
C ILE A 385 -6.00 23.15 1.25
N LEU A 386 -4.91 22.90 1.98
CA LEU A 386 -4.79 21.72 2.83
C LEU A 386 -5.59 21.93 4.11
N ASP A 387 -6.34 20.91 4.53
CA ASP A 387 -6.99 20.91 5.83
C ASP A 387 -5.99 21.13 6.97
N PRO A 388 -6.40 21.82 8.05
CA PRO A 388 -5.61 21.91 9.26
C PRO A 388 -5.39 20.52 9.87
N LYS A 389 -4.21 20.28 10.45
CA LYS A 389 -3.86 18.99 11.06
C LYS A 389 -4.94 18.54 12.05
N ILE A 390 -5.48 17.33 11.83
CA ILE A 390 -6.49 16.70 12.68
C ILE A 390 -6.00 16.71 14.14
N ALA A 391 -6.86 17.20 15.04
CA ALA A 391 -6.51 17.34 16.45
C ALA A 391 -6.41 15.97 17.13
N THR A 392 -5.23 15.62 17.64
CA THR A 392 -4.98 14.36 18.38
C THR A 392 -5.66 14.31 19.76
N SER A 393 -6.23 15.43 20.21
CA SER A 393 -7.09 15.53 21.40
C SER A 393 -8.18 16.57 21.16
N LEU A 394 -9.44 16.19 21.37
CA LEU A 394 -10.58 17.10 21.42
C LEU A 394 -10.77 17.74 22.81
N ARG A 395 -9.94 17.40 23.81
CA ARG A 395 -9.98 18.01 25.14
C ARG A 395 -9.06 19.23 25.21
N GLY A 396 -9.65 20.40 25.51
CA GLY A 396 -8.95 21.66 25.75
C GLY A 396 -9.10 22.68 24.60
N ARG A 397 -8.86 23.96 24.89
CA ARG A 397 -8.85 25.02 23.87
C ARG A 397 -7.61 24.86 22.98
N PRO A 398 -7.72 24.99 21.63
CA PRO A 398 -6.57 24.91 20.73
C PRO A 398 -5.46 25.90 21.12
N LYS A 399 -4.26 25.37 21.41
CA LYS A 399 -3.05 26.17 21.69
C LYS A 399 -2.26 26.42 20.41
N ASN A 400 -2.87 27.16 19.48
CA ASN A 400 -2.19 27.57 18.26
C ASN A 400 -1.16 28.66 18.59
N THR A 401 0.09 28.47 18.20
CA THR A 401 1.07 29.57 18.13
C THR A 401 0.55 30.61 17.14
N VAL A 402 0.52 31.89 17.54
CA VAL A 402 0.08 33.00 16.68
C VAL A 402 1.01 33.06 15.46
N GLN A 403 0.50 32.68 14.29
CA GLN A 403 1.17 32.99 13.03
C GLN A 403 0.79 34.41 12.59
N PRO A 404 1.73 35.19 12.04
CA PRO A 404 1.41 36.50 11.49
C PRO A 404 0.41 36.32 10.33
N VAL A 405 -0.71 37.02 10.40
CA VAL A 405 -1.67 37.08 9.30
C VAL A 405 -0.97 37.78 8.13
N PRO A 406 -0.87 37.17 6.92
CA PRO A 406 -0.33 37.85 5.76
C PRO A 406 -1.14 39.11 5.48
N THR A 407 -0.48 40.28 5.45
CA THR A 407 -1.13 41.52 5.04
C THR A 407 -1.61 41.38 3.61
N LYS A 408 -2.90 41.67 3.38
CA LYS A 408 -3.38 41.93 2.03
C LYS A 408 -2.70 43.20 1.55
N ASP A 409 -1.68 43.05 0.72
CA ASP A 409 -1.40 43.86 -0.47
C ASP A 409 -0.21 43.25 -1.22
N GLY A 410 -0.52 42.52 -2.29
CA GLY A 410 0.42 41.80 -3.14
C GLY A 410 0.52 42.39 -4.54
N HIS A 411 0.32 43.69 -4.69
CA HIS A 411 0.52 44.41 -5.94
C HIS A 411 1.91 45.04 -5.97
N PRO A 412 2.76 44.76 -6.98
CA PRO A 412 3.94 45.56 -7.23
C PRO A 412 3.50 46.92 -7.77
N GLN A 413 3.90 48.00 -7.11
CA GLN A 413 3.94 49.33 -7.71
C GLN A 413 5.40 49.75 -7.82
N ASP A 414 5.80 50.12 -9.04
CA ASP A 414 7.09 50.77 -9.28
C ASP A 414 7.15 52.09 -8.50
N GLY A 415 8.32 52.39 -7.93
CA GLY A 415 8.46 53.46 -6.96
C GLY A 415 8.64 54.86 -7.57
N GLN A 416 8.38 55.88 -6.76
CA GLN A 416 8.97 57.20 -6.93
C GLN A 416 9.22 57.89 -5.58
N ASP A 417 10.18 58.81 -5.56
CA ASP A 417 10.72 59.52 -4.39
C ASP A 417 10.01 60.87 -4.19
N ASP A 418 9.51 61.17 -2.98
CA ASP A 418 9.54 62.54 -2.43
C ASP A 418 9.40 62.57 -0.89
N ARG A 419 9.41 63.78 -0.31
CA ARG A 419 10.02 64.07 1.00
C ARG A 419 9.05 64.54 2.10
N ARG A 420 9.62 64.61 3.32
CA ARG A 420 9.31 65.52 4.47
C ARG A 420 8.12 65.21 5.41
N SER A 421 8.49 64.76 6.62
CA SER A 421 8.39 65.52 7.90
C SER A 421 7.02 66.03 8.39
N GLY A 422 6.56 65.56 9.58
CA GLY A 422 5.47 66.24 10.33
C GLY A 422 5.11 65.74 11.75
N TYR A 423 5.84 66.20 12.78
CA TYR A 423 5.37 66.57 14.15
C TYR A 423 4.75 65.54 15.18
N TRP A 424 5.37 65.50 16.37
CA TRP A 424 4.87 65.47 17.80
C TRP A 424 3.48 64.87 18.19
N ALA A 425 3.24 64.29 19.39
CA ALA A 425 4.07 63.83 20.52
C ALA A 425 3.23 63.05 21.59
N GLN A 426 3.85 62.58 22.69
CA GLN A 426 3.25 61.74 23.76
C GLN A 426 2.68 62.53 24.97
N LYS A 427 1.64 61.97 25.62
CA LYS A 427 1.46 61.71 27.09
C LYS A 427 0.02 61.19 27.33
N SER A 428 -0.38 60.28 28.25
CA SER A 428 0.17 59.55 29.43
C SER A 428 -0.47 59.99 30.76
N ALA A 429 -0.84 58.99 31.60
CA ALA A 429 -1.57 59.07 32.89
C ALA A 429 -3.05 59.54 32.76
N GLU A 430 -4.02 59.17 33.61
CA GLU A 430 -4.14 58.23 34.77
C GLU A 430 -5.61 57.65 34.73
N ARG A 431 -6.22 56.84 35.61
CA ARG A 431 -5.97 56.35 36.99
C ARG A 431 -6.79 55.05 37.28
N THR A 432 -6.58 54.44 38.46
CA THR A 432 -7.58 53.61 39.19
C THR A 432 -8.74 54.49 39.72
N GLU A 433 -9.90 54.01 40.19
CA GLU A 433 -10.15 52.95 41.20
C GLU A 433 -11.62 52.50 41.21
N ALA A 434 -12.05 51.64 42.15
CA ALA A 434 -13.36 50.98 42.13
C ALA A 434 -14.16 51.09 43.44
N THR A 435 -15.50 51.16 43.34
CA THR A 435 -16.42 50.99 44.49
C THR A 435 -17.72 50.28 44.07
N VAL A 436 -18.39 49.63 45.03
CA VAL A 436 -19.58 48.77 44.86
C VAL A 436 -20.90 49.54 45.06
N GLY A 437 -21.98 49.18 44.35
CA GLY A 437 -23.27 49.87 44.48
C GLY A 437 -24.51 49.12 43.94
N VAL A 438 -25.04 48.20 44.76
CA VAL A 438 -26.41 47.63 44.85
C VAL A 438 -27.48 48.07 43.82
N GLY A 439 -28.22 47.10 43.26
CA GLY A 439 -29.55 47.28 42.65
C GLY A 439 -30.29 45.95 42.48
N ALA A 440 -31.49 45.81 43.06
CA ALA A 440 -32.26 44.56 43.06
C ALA A 440 -33.77 44.81 42.87
N HIS A 441 -34.54 43.72 42.75
CA HIS A 441 -35.97 43.63 42.40
C HIS A 441 -36.28 43.78 40.89
N LYS A 442 -37.26 43.05 40.33
CA LYS A 442 -38.16 42.05 40.95
C LYS A 442 -38.52 40.92 39.99
#